data_AF-A0A7J5D7A7-F1
#
_entry.id   AF-A0A7J5D7A7-F1
#
_cell.length_a   1.000
_cell.length_b   1.000
_cell.length_c   1.000
_cell.angle_alpha   90.00
_cell.angle_beta   90.00
_cell.angle_gamma   90.00
#
_symmetry.space_group_name_H-M   'P 1'
#
loop_
_entity.id
_entity.type
_entity.pdbx_description
1 polymer ?
#
loop_
_entity_poly.entity_id
_entity_poly.type
_entity_poly.pdbx_seq_one_letter_code
_entity_poly.pdbx_strand_id
1 'polypeptide(L)'
;MRTRTSTLPAALGAALLALAALPASASGATAPRSAQEGSVSASALLAKVTSCSQISNGKYKTDDETSATVPVCGKNGAVFWKADMDVDCDGQVTAKCNADTDPWFQDDTAFHQSDGRALRADSLPYVVVPSSSSIWKYTSSGIKGGGVVAVVYNGKVEYAVVGDTGPTKIIGEASYATANALGIDPDPETGGADSGVTYILFKNSQVSPIESHSAAVSLGDSLARQFLANN
;
A
#
# COMPACT_ATOMS: atom_id res chain seq x y z
N MET A 1 17.76 -34.91 -80.86
CA MET A 1 17.36 -36.29 -81.21
C MET A 1 17.06 -37.04 -79.91
N ARG A 2 16.03 -37.89 -79.92
CA ARG A 2 15.44 -38.67 -78.80
C ARG A 2 14.42 -37.98 -77.89
N THR A 3 13.21 -37.97 -78.42
CA THR A 3 11.94 -38.19 -77.72
C THR A 3 11.93 -39.53 -76.96
N ARG A 4 11.26 -39.57 -75.79
CA ARG A 4 10.44 -40.70 -75.33
C ARG A 4 9.31 -40.21 -74.40
N THR A 5 8.09 -40.35 -74.90
CA THR A 5 6.81 -40.34 -74.19
C THR A 5 6.50 -41.72 -73.61
N SER A 6 5.89 -41.78 -72.43
CA SER A 6 4.98 -42.87 -71.98
C SER A 6 3.98 -42.34 -70.94
N THR A 7 2.76 -42.86 -71.03
CA THR A 7 1.49 -42.44 -70.43
C THR A 7 1.12 -43.14 -69.11
N LEU A 8 0.43 -42.40 -68.22
CA LEU A 8 -0.71 -42.70 -67.27
C LEU A 8 -0.95 -44.15 -66.72
N PRO A 9 -1.45 -44.35 -65.48
CA PRO A 9 -2.74 -43.76 -65.03
C PRO A 9 -2.88 -43.36 -63.55
N ALA A 10 -4.02 -42.69 -63.30
CA ALA A 10 -4.52 -42.16 -62.03
C ALA A 10 -5.09 -43.24 -61.08
N ALA A 11 -5.03 -42.96 -59.77
CA ALA A 11 -5.96 -43.51 -58.79
C ALA A 11 -6.28 -42.43 -57.75
N LEU A 12 -7.55 -42.02 -57.72
CA LEU A 12 -8.15 -41.15 -56.70
C LEU A 12 -8.32 -41.94 -55.40
N GLY A 13 -7.83 -41.39 -54.30
CA GLY A 13 -8.16 -41.83 -52.94
C GLY A 13 -8.55 -40.62 -52.10
N ALA A 14 -9.85 -40.37 -51.99
CA ALA A 14 -10.40 -39.35 -51.10
C ALA A 14 -10.40 -39.87 -49.66
N ALA A 15 -9.58 -39.26 -48.79
CA ALA A 15 -9.62 -39.50 -47.35
C ALA A 15 -10.51 -38.43 -46.69
N LEU A 16 -11.67 -38.84 -46.18
CA LEU A 16 -12.46 -38.03 -45.25
C LEU A 16 -11.74 -37.98 -43.90
N LEU A 17 -11.24 -36.80 -43.52
CA LEU A 17 -10.83 -36.50 -42.15
C LEU A 17 -12.03 -35.92 -41.40
N ALA A 18 -12.65 -36.73 -40.54
CA ALA A 18 -13.61 -36.26 -39.56
C ALA A 18 -12.87 -35.42 -38.50
N LEU A 19 -13.06 -34.09 -38.52
CA LEU A 19 -12.68 -33.23 -37.41
C LEU A 19 -13.66 -33.45 -36.26
N ALA A 20 -13.28 -34.28 -35.29
CA ALA A 20 -13.91 -34.29 -33.98
C ALA A 20 -13.57 -32.96 -33.27
N ALA A 21 -14.56 -32.08 -33.14
CA ALA A 21 -14.47 -30.88 -32.31
C ALA A 21 -14.42 -31.31 -30.84
N LEU A 22 -13.29 -31.10 -30.18
CA LEU A 22 -13.19 -31.18 -28.73
C LEU A 22 -13.64 -29.85 -28.12
N PRO A 23 -14.44 -29.85 -27.03
CA PRO A 23 -14.72 -28.63 -26.30
C PRO A 23 -13.44 -28.19 -25.59
N ALA A 24 -12.88 -27.05 -26.01
CA ALA A 24 -11.86 -26.37 -25.25
C ALA A 24 -12.51 -25.82 -23.98
N SER A 25 -12.39 -26.56 -22.88
CA SER A 25 -12.59 -26.02 -21.54
C SER A 25 -11.61 -24.87 -21.36
N ALA A 26 -12.10 -23.63 -21.47
CA ALA A 26 -11.35 -22.44 -21.11
C ALA A 26 -11.11 -22.49 -19.59
N SER A 27 -9.95 -23.01 -19.20
CA SER A 27 -9.39 -22.81 -17.88
C SER A 27 -9.38 -21.31 -17.61
N GLY A 28 -10.10 -20.89 -16.57
CA GLY A 28 -10.21 -19.50 -16.17
C GLY A 28 -8.84 -18.85 -16.12
N ALA A 29 -8.66 -17.80 -16.92
CA ALA A 29 -7.51 -16.94 -16.81
C ALA A 29 -7.55 -16.33 -15.40
N THR A 30 -6.69 -16.82 -14.51
CA THR A 30 -6.32 -16.08 -13.31
C THR A 30 -5.73 -14.76 -13.81
N ALA A 31 -6.51 -13.69 -13.73
CA ALA A 31 -5.97 -12.33 -13.80
C ALA A 31 -4.74 -12.27 -12.87
N PRO A 32 -3.67 -11.55 -13.23
CA PRO A 32 -2.54 -11.40 -12.33
C PRO A 32 -3.10 -10.88 -11.01
N ARG A 33 -2.93 -11.65 -9.93
CA ARG A 33 -3.21 -11.16 -8.58
C ARG A 33 -2.38 -9.90 -8.45
N SER A 34 -3.04 -8.74 -8.50
CA SER A 34 -2.48 -7.46 -8.10
C SER A 34 -1.70 -7.69 -6.81
N ALA A 35 -0.54 -7.07 -6.67
CA ALA A 35 0.23 -7.07 -5.42
C ALA A 35 -0.65 -6.45 -4.33
N GLN A 36 -1.42 -7.31 -3.66
CA GLN A 36 -2.41 -6.97 -2.65
C GLN A 36 -2.05 -7.78 -1.42
N GLU A 37 -1.81 -7.10 -0.31
CA GLU A 37 -1.69 -7.76 0.97
C GLU A 37 -3.08 -8.14 1.50
N GLY A 38 -3.17 -9.34 2.08
CA GLY A 38 -4.42 -9.88 2.59
C GLY A 38 -5.49 -10.16 1.51
N SER A 39 -6.74 -10.20 1.95
CA SER A 39 -7.90 -10.61 1.15
C SER A 39 -8.76 -9.44 0.65
N VAL A 40 -8.62 -8.27 1.26
CA VAL A 40 -9.49 -7.10 0.99
C VAL A 40 -8.92 -6.23 -0.13
N SER A 41 -9.68 -6.07 -1.21
CA SER A 41 -9.25 -5.26 -2.36
C SER A 41 -9.17 -3.77 -2.05
N ALA A 42 -8.23 -3.08 -2.68
CA ALA A 42 -8.10 -1.61 -2.65
C ALA A 42 -9.42 -0.90 -2.98
N SER A 43 -10.11 -1.31 -4.05
CA SER A 43 -11.39 -0.71 -4.46
C SER A 43 -12.48 -0.84 -3.39
N ALA A 44 -12.51 -1.94 -2.65
CA ALA A 44 -13.48 -2.14 -1.58
C ALA A 44 -13.21 -1.19 -0.40
N LEU A 45 -11.94 -0.98 -0.03
CA LEU A 45 -11.56 0.00 0.99
C LEU A 45 -11.91 1.42 0.54
N LEU A 46 -11.50 1.81 -0.67
CA LEU A 46 -11.73 3.14 -1.22
C LEU A 46 -13.22 3.48 -1.31
N ALA A 47 -14.08 2.50 -1.63
CA ALA A 47 -15.52 2.68 -1.66
C ALA A 47 -16.12 3.10 -0.30
N LYS A 48 -15.46 2.79 0.83
CA LYS A 48 -15.92 3.15 2.18
C LYS A 48 -15.45 4.53 2.65
N VAL A 49 -14.47 5.13 1.97
CA VAL A 49 -13.80 6.37 2.37
C VAL A 49 -13.95 7.49 1.33
N THR A 50 -15.04 7.50 0.57
CA THR A 50 -15.33 8.51 -0.47
C THR A 50 -15.78 9.87 0.08
N SER A 51 -16.21 9.93 1.34
CA SER A 51 -16.73 11.15 1.99
C SER A 51 -16.08 11.38 3.35
N CYS A 52 -15.74 12.62 3.67
CA CYS A 52 -15.08 12.99 4.92
C CYS A 52 -16.06 13.57 5.95
N SER A 53 -16.25 12.87 7.08
CA SER A 53 -16.70 13.51 8.32
C SER A 53 -15.46 13.99 9.06
N GLN A 54 -15.08 15.25 8.85
CA GLN A 54 -13.84 15.79 9.40
C GLN A 54 -13.87 15.76 10.93
N ILE A 55 -12.82 15.20 11.54
CA ILE A 55 -12.63 15.13 12.99
C ILE A 55 -11.44 15.98 13.48
N SER A 56 -10.58 16.44 12.57
CA SER A 56 -9.56 17.45 12.88
C SER A 56 -10.19 18.84 12.99
N ASN A 57 -9.64 19.69 13.85
CA ASN A 57 -10.04 21.10 14.00
C ASN A 57 -9.50 22.01 12.88
N GLY A 58 -8.81 21.43 11.90
CA GLY A 58 -8.20 22.11 10.77
C GLY A 58 -7.77 21.11 9.71
N LYS A 59 -6.98 21.58 8.76
CA LYS A 59 -6.41 20.78 7.67
C LYS A 59 -4.89 20.79 7.77
N TYR A 60 -4.29 19.76 7.20
CA TYR A 60 -2.85 19.58 7.06
C TYR A 60 -2.42 19.94 5.65
N LYS A 61 -1.16 20.33 5.53
CA LYS A 61 -0.44 20.42 4.26
C LYS A 61 0.14 19.05 3.90
N THR A 62 0.44 18.86 2.62
CA THR A 62 1.26 17.75 2.13
C THR A 62 2.74 18.10 2.29
N ASP A 63 3.09 19.36 2.02
CA ASP A 63 4.48 19.86 2.04
C ASP A 63 4.52 21.24 2.70
N ASP A 64 5.71 21.74 3.03
CA ASP A 64 5.85 23.01 3.75
C ASP A 64 5.37 24.22 2.93
N GLU A 65 5.56 24.20 1.62
CA GLU A 65 5.19 25.25 0.68
C GLU A 65 3.73 25.17 0.21
N THR A 66 3.03 24.05 0.46
CA THR A 66 1.64 23.89 0.00
C THR A 66 0.62 24.49 0.95
N SER A 67 -0.61 24.63 0.46
CA SER A 67 -1.75 25.07 1.25
C SER A 67 -2.35 23.91 2.04
N ALA A 68 -2.86 24.18 3.24
CA ALA A 68 -3.46 23.15 4.07
C ALA A 68 -4.82 22.67 3.51
N THR A 69 -4.85 21.51 2.85
CA THR A 69 -6.04 20.98 2.18
C THR A 69 -6.52 19.63 2.71
N VAL A 70 -5.70 18.89 3.46
CA VAL A 70 -5.97 17.51 3.87
C VAL A 70 -6.66 17.47 5.25
N PRO A 71 -7.95 17.10 5.34
CA PRO A 71 -8.61 16.86 6.63
C PRO A 71 -8.30 15.45 7.15
N VAL A 72 -8.34 15.27 8.48
CA VAL A 72 -8.45 13.93 9.07
C VAL A 72 -9.94 13.60 9.22
N CYS A 73 -10.34 12.47 8.65
CA CYS A 73 -11.73 12.05 8.54
C CYS A 73 -12.05 10.89 9.49
N GLY A 74 -13.20 10.94 10.14
CA GLY A 74 -13.72 9.87 10.98
C GLY A 74 -14.54 8.86 10.18
N LYS A 75 -14.44 7.59 10.58
CA LYS A 75 -15.29 6.49 10.11
C LYS A 75 -15.55 5.50 11.26
N ASN A 76 -16.51 4.58 11.11
CA ASN A 76 -16.77 3.58 12.15
C ASN A 76 -15.57 2.63 12.25
N GLY A 77 -14.91 2.61 13.40
CA GLY A 77 -13.72 1.80 13.65
C GLY A 77 -12.41 2.30 13.01
N ALA A 78 -12.42 3.43 12.29
CA ALA A 78 -11.22 3.94 11.62
C ALA A 78 -11.14 5.48 11.62
N VAL A 79 -9.95 5.99 11.39
CA VAL A 79 -9.74 7.34 10.83
C VAL A 79 -9.08 7.19 9.47
N PHE A 80 -9.26 8.16 8.59
CA PHE A 80 -8.59 8.13 7.30
C PHE A 80 -8.28 9.52 6.78
N TRP A 81 -7.36 9.58 5.83
CA TRP A 81 -7.11 10.75 4.99
C TRP A 81 -6.63 10.31 3.61
N LYS A 82 -6.70 11.23 2.66
CA LYS A 82 -6.07 11.10 1.35
C LYS A 82 -5.07 12.23 1.19
N ALA A 83 -3.84 11.87 0.86
CA ALA A 83 -2.72 12.80 0.73
C ALA A 83 -1.80 12.35 -0.42
N ASP A 84 -0.66 13.01 -0.50
CA ASP A 84 0.60 12.55 -1.07
C ASP A 84 1.22 11.39 -0.26
N MET A 85 2.44 10.99 -0.63
CA MET A 85 3.36 10.21 0.18
C MET A 85 4.78 10.74 0.07
N ASP A 86 5.27 11.40 1.12
CA ASP A 86 6.69 11.60 1.36
C ASP A 86 7.31 10.32 1.94
N VAL A 87 8.57 10.06 1.60
CA VAL A 87 9.29 8.89 2.09
C VAL A 87 10.08 9.27 3.33
N ASP A 88 9.69 8.66 4.44
CA ASP A 88 10.38 8.78 5.71
C ASP A 88 11.42 7.66 5.86
N CYS A 89 12.68 8.04 6.08
CA CYS A 89 13.78 7.11 6.29
C CYS A 89 14.26 7.10 7.75
N ASP A 90 13.55 7.79 8.66
CA ASP A 90 13.91 7.87 10.07
C ASP A 90 14.04 6.49 10.74
N GLY A 91 14.95 6.41 11.72
CA GLY A 91 15.19 5.23 12.54
C GLY A 91 16.58 4.64 12.38
N GLN A 92 16.68 3.31 12.30
CA GLN A 92 18.01 2.68 12.28
C GLN A 92 18.77 2.99 11.00
N VAL A 93 20.05 3.33 11.12
CA VAL A 93 20.98 3.45 9.99
C VAL A 93 21.07 2.12 9.22
N THR A 94 20.83 2.19 7.91
CA THR A 94 20.91 1.07 6.97
C THR A 94 21.64 1.52 5.69
N ALA A 95 21.79 0.61 4.72
CA ALA A 95 22.33 0.98 3.41
C ALA A 95 21.36 1.83 2.56
N LYS A 96 20.07 1.88 2.93
CA LYS A 96 19.01 2.59 2.18
C LYS A 96 18.49 3.84 2.89
N CYS A 97 18.62 3.87 4.21
CA CYS A 97 18.19 4.98 5.05
C CYS A 97 19.34 5.35 5.99
N ASN A 98 19.93 6.52 5.75
CA ASN A 98 21.01 7.14 6.51
C ASN A 98 21.18 8.59 6.03
N ALA A 99 22.03 9.36 6.72
CA ALA A 99 22.28 10.76 6.40
C ALA A 99 22.94 11.04 5.04
N ASP A 100 23.49 10.02 4.36
CA ASP A 100 24.03 10.16 2.99
C ASP A 100 22.96 9.92 1.91
N THR A 101 21.86 9.24 2.25
CA THR A 101 20.76 8.91 1.32
C THR A 101 19.51 9.75 1.53
N ASP A 102 19.35 10.32 2.72
CA ASP A 102 18.22 11.15 3.11
C ASP A 102 18.72 12.42 3.80
N PRO A 103 18.52 13.61 3.20
CA PRO A 103 18.98 14.87 3.77
C PRO A 103 18.22 15.29 5.03
N TRP A 104 17.09 14.65 5.36
CA TRP A 104 16.25 14.92 6.54
C TRP A 104 16.34 13.85 7.62
N PHE A 105 17.16 12.81 7.41
CA PHE A 105 17.29 11.64 8.28
C PHE A 105 17.50 11.96 9.76
N GLN A 106 16.74 11.28 10.61
CA GLN A 106 16.94 11.15 12.05
C GLN A 106 17.20 9.69 12.43
N ASP A 107 18.08 9.47 13.42
CA ASP A 107 18.50 8.13 13.84
C ASP A 107 17.55 7.45 14.84
N ASP A 108 16.33 7.97 14.97
CA ASP A 108 15.32 7.49 15.91
C ASP A 108 13.91 7.57 15.30
N THR A 109 12.95 6.83 15.88
CA THR A 109 11.52 6.87 15.52
C THR A 109 10.68 7.01 16.79
N ALA A 110 9.54 7.71 16.71
CA ALA A 110 8.68 7.94 17.89
C ALA A 110 8.22 6.65 18.58
N PHE A 111 8.11 5.54 17.86
CA PHE A 111 7.85 4.21 18.41
C PHE A 111 9.01 3.26 18.12
N HIS A 112 9.23 2.31 19.01
CA HIS A 112 10.42 1.46 18.98
C HIS A 112 10.05 -0.01 18.91
N GLN A 113 10.99 -0.80 18.40
CA GLN A 113 10.90 -2.26 18.36
C GLN A 113 10.84 -2.87 19.76
N SER A 114 10.52 -4.15 19.83
CA SER A 114 10.46 -4.87 21.11
C SER A 114 11.81 -4.94 21.84
N ASP A 115 12.93 -4.77 21.13
CA ASP A 115 14.29 -4.69 21.69
C ASP A 115 14.71 -3.27 22.11
N GLY A 116 13.82 -2.28 21.97
CA GLY A 116 14.06 -0.89 22.33
C GLY A 116 14.92 -0.11 21.35
N ARG A 117 15.15 -0.60 20.13
CA ARG A 117 15.74 0.17 19.03
C ARG A 117 14.66 0.87 18.20
N ALA A 118 15.03 1.95 17.51
CA ALA A 118 14.18 2.57 16.49
C ALA A 118 13.73 1.55 15.42
N LEU A 119 12.67 1.87 14.68
CA LEU A 119 12.20 1.03 13.57
C LEU A 119 13.22 1.02 12.42
N ARG A 120 13.07 0.06 11.52
CA ARG A 120 13.89 -0.04 10.30
C ARG A 120 13.05 0.35 9.09
N ALA A 121 13.16 1.60 8.64
CA ALA A 121 12.38 2.11 7.51
C ALA A 121 12.61 1.33 6.20
N ASP A 122 13.80 0.76 6.00
CA ASP A 122 14.17 -0.01 4.81
C ASP A 122 13.42 -1.34 4.65
N SER A 123 12.80 -1.84 5.73
CA SER A 123 12.27 -3.21 5.80
C SER A 123 10.94 -3.38 6.54
N LEU A 124 10.54 -2.42 7.37
CA LEU A 124 9.25 -2.43 8.06
C LEU A 124 8.31 -1.37 7.46
N PRO A 125 7.19 -1.79 6.84
CA PRO A 125 6.15 -0.86 6.42
C PRO A 125 5.53 -0.14 7.62
N TYR A 126 5.77 1.16 7.71
CA TYR A 126 5.11 2.04 8.66
C TYR A 126 4.59 3.32 8.01
N VAL A 127 3.70 3.99 8.73
CA VAL A 127 3.14 5.31 8.42
C VAL A 127 3.47 6.27 9.55
N VAL A 128 3.76 7.51 9.18
CA VAL A 128 3.99 8.63 10.09
C VAL A 128 2.66 9.35 10.30
N VAL A 129 2.26 9.52 11.56
CA VAL A 129 1.07 10.34 11.90
C VAL A 129 1.50 11.74 12.27
N PRO A 130 0.72 12.80 12.00
CA PRO A 130 1.12 14.13 12.46
C PRO A 130 1.24 14.16 13.98
N SER A 131 2.29 14.82 14.49
CA SER A 131 2.45 15.06 15.91
C SER A 131 1.21 15.74 16.51
N SER A 132 0.87 15.35 17.74
CA SER A 132 -0.32 15.86 18.42
C SER A 132 -0.29 17.39 18.54
N SER A 133 -1.35 18.05 18.06
CA SER A 133 -1.45 19.51 18.03
C SER A 133 -2.88 19.97 18.26
N SER A 134 -3.13 21.27 18.14
CA SER A 134 -4.49 21.83 18.15
C SER A 134 -5.31 21.41 16.92
N ILE A 135 -4.66 20.99 15.82
CA ILE A 135 -5.33 20.49 14.61
C ILE A 135 -5.92 19.10 14.90
N TRP A 136 -5.10 18.18 15.42
CA TRP A 136 -5.55 16.83 15.75
C TRP A 136 -4.60 16.17 16.76
N LYS A 137 -5.16 15.30 17.59
CA LYS A 137 -4.45 14.46 18.55
C LYS A 137 -4.77 12.99 18.25
N TYR A 138 -3.84 12.29 17.61
CA TYR A 138 -4.09 10.93 17.12
C TYR A 138 -4.53 9.96 18.24
N THR A 139 -3.95 10.09 19.44
CA THR A 139 -4.29 9.26 20.59
C THR A 139 -5.75 9.40 21.02
N SER A 140 -6.33 10.61 20.89
CA SER A 140 -7.74 10.85 21.21
C SER A 140 -8.69 10.18 20.22
N SER A 141 -8.19 9.72 19.08
CA SER A 141 -8.95 8.96 18.08
C SER A 141 -8.76 7.44 18.21
N GLY A 142 -8.10 6.97 19.27
CA GLY A 142 -7.79 5.55 19.46
C GLY A 142 -6.63 5.06 18.60
N ILE A 143 -5.82 5.96 18.03
CA ILE A 143 -4.61 5.62 17.28
C ILE A 143 -3.42 5.60 18.25
N LYS A 144 -2.49 4.67 18.08
CA LYS A 144 -1.30 4.50 18.92
C LYS A 144 -0.16 3.91 18.11
N GLY A 145 1.07 4.00 18.64
CA GLY A 145 2.22 3.30 18.08
C GLY A 145 1.97 1.81 17.93
N GLY A 146 2.31 1.27 16.77
CA GLY A 146 2.01 -0.10 16.37
C GLY A 146 0.55 -0.33 15.95
N GLY A 147 -0.30 0.70 15.96
CA GLY A 147 -1.66 0.60 15.39
C GLY A 147 -1.60 0.29 13.90
N VAL A 148 -2.55 -0.49 13.40
CA VAL A 148 -2.54 -0.96 11.99
C VAL A 148 -3.12 0.10 11.06
N VAL A 149 -2.46 0.25 9.91
CA VAL A 149 -2.86 1.14 8.82
C VAL A 149 -2.99 0.32 7.53
N ALA A 150 -4.09 0.48 6.81
CA ALA A 150 -4.14 0.08 5.41
C ALA A 150 -3.78 1.30 4.55
N VAL A 151 -2.68 1.20 3.80
CA VAL A 151 -2.24 2.21 2.84
C VAL A 151 -2.62 1.74 1.44
N VAL A 152 -3.36 2.58 0.72
CA VAL A 152 -3.92 2.23 -0.58
C VAL A 152 -3.38 3.18 -1.64
N TYR A 153 -2.74 2.62 -2.67
CA TYR A 153 -2.21 3.36 -3.81
C TYR A 153 -2.22 2.49 -5.07
N ASN A 154 -2.62 3.05 -6.22
CA ASN A 154 -2.65 2.37 -7.52
C ASN A 154 -3.22 0.93 -7.52
N GLY A 155 -4.31 0.72 -6.79
CA GLY A 155 -5.00 -0.58 -6.71
C GLY A 155 -4.32 -1.62 -5.82
N LYS A 156 -3.25 -1.25 -5.11
CA LYS A 156 -2.56 -2.07 -4.11
C LYS A 156 -3.00 -1.69 -2.70
N VAL A 157 -2.85 -2.63 -1.79
CA VAL A 157 -3.05 -2.46 -0.35
C VAL A 157 -1.79 -2.94 0.35
N GLU A 158 -1.24 -2.10 1.20
CA GLU A 158 -0.15 -2.40 2.12
C GLU A 158 -0.66 -2.26 3.56
N TYR A 159 -0.44 -3.27 4.40
CA TYR A 159 -0.74 -3.20 5.83
C TYR A 159 0.50 -2.80 6.61
N ALA A 160 0.53 -1.55 7.03
CA ALA A 160 1.61 -0.94 7.78
C ALA A 160 1.25 -0.75 9.26
N VAL A 161 2.23 -0.37 10.06
CA VAL A 161 2.02 0.11 11.44
C VAL A 161 2.15 1.63 11.54
N VAL A 162 1.56 2.24 12.57
CA VAL A 162 1.91 3.60 12.98
C VAL A 162 3.29 3.53 13.64
N GLY A 163 4.32 4.01 12.92
CA GLY A 163 5.72 3.84 13.30
C GLY A 163 6.38 5.10 13.83
N ASP A 164 5.95 6.26 13.35
CA ASP A 164 6.52 7.54 13.75
C ASP A 164 5.47 8.66 13.89
N THR A 165 5.93 9.83 14.32
CA THR A 165 5.20 11.08 14.35
C THR A 165 5.95 12.20 13.63
N GLY A 166 5.29 12.80 12.64
CA GLY A 166 5.87 13.87 11.81
C GLY A 166 5.54 15.27 12.35
N PRO A 167 5.78 16.32 11.55
CA PRO A 167 5.49 17.70 11.93
C PRO A 167 4.02 17.94 12.29
N THR A 168 3.77 18.97 13.11
CA THR A 168 2.40 19.25 13.64
C THR A 168 1.39 19.77 12.60
N LYS A 169 1.84 20.05 11.37
CA LYS A 169 1.05 20.70 10.29
C LYS A 169 1.17 20.03 8.92
N ILE A 170 2.01 19.01 8.80
CA ILE A 170 2.21 18.20 7.58
C ILE A 170 1.60 16.81 7.81
N ILE A 171 1.11 16.18 6.76
CA ILE A 171 0.59 14.81 6.75
C ILE A 171 0.87 14.20 5.39
N GLY A 172 1.22 12.91 5.38
CA GLY A 172 1.52 12.23 4.13
C GLY A 172 2.83 11.45 4.16
N GLU A 173 3.41 11.14 5.31
CA GLU A 173 4.72 10.48 5.33
C GLU A 173 4.58 8.96 5.58
N ALA A 174 5.44 8.14 4.95
CA ALA A 174 5.51 6.71 5.19
C ALA A 174 6.92 6.16 4.91
N SER A 175 7.25 5.02 5.53
CA SER A 175 8.58 4.41 5.42
C SER A 175 8.99 4.07 3.97
N TYR A 176 10.29 4.03 3.72
CA TYR A 176 10.90 3.45 2.50
C TYR A 176 10.23 2.12 2.09
N ALA A 177 10.03 1.21 3.04
CA ALA A 177 9.42 -0.10 2.80
C ALA A 177 7.96 0.01 2.30
N THR A 178 7.16 0.91 2.89
CA THR A 178 5.77 1.18 2.46
C THR A 178 5.74 1.70 1.02
N ALA A 179 6.58 2.69 0.70
CA ALA A 179 6.67 3.26 -0.65
C ALA A 179 7.04 2.18 -1.69
N ASN A 180 8.12 1.44 -1.42
CA ASN A 180 8.59 0.38 -2.29
C ASN A 180 7.54 -0.72 -2.52
N ALA A 181 6.82 -1.16 -1.47
CA ALA A 181 5.76 -2.16 -1.57
C ALA A 181 4.59 -1.70 -2.46
N LEU A 182 4.22 -0.43 -2.35
CA LEU A 182 3.20 0.19 -3.19
C LEU A 182 3.69 0.48 -4.62
N GLY A 183 4.99 0.35 -4.88
CA GLY A 183 5.61 0.71 -6.17
C GLY A 183 5.69 2.21 -6.39
N ILE A 184 5.77 2.96 -5.30
CA ILE A 184 6.18 4.36 -5.26
C ILE A 184 7.71 4.37 -5.22
N ASP A 185 8.33 5.37 -5.85
CA ASP A 185 9.79 5.52 -5.78
C ASP A 185 10.19 5.76 -4.31
N PRO A 186 10.95 4.85 -3.67
CA PRO A 186 11.23 4.94 -2.25
C PRO A 186 12.44 5.84 -1.95
N ASP A 187 12.95 6.60 -2.93
CA ASP A 187 14.01 7.58 -2.69
C ASP A 187 13.49 8.71 -1.76
N PRO A 188 14.12 8.97 -0.61
CA PRO A 188 13.64 9.98 0.34
C PRO A 188 13.88 11.41 -0.10
N GLU A 189 14.84 11.68 -0.99
CA GLU A 189 15.10 13.03 -1.50
C GLU A 189 14.22 13.38 -2.70
N THR A 190 13.94 12.39 -3.56
CA THR A 190 13.37 12.63 -4.90
C THR A 190 12.17 11.77 -5.25
N GLY A 191 11.87 10.76 -4.45
CA GLY A 191 10.79 9.82 -4.67
C GLY A 191 9.46 10.30 -4.09
N GLY A 192 8.65 9.35 -3.61
CA GLY A 192 7.32 9.62 -3.10
C GLY A 192 6.25 9.74 -4.19
N ALA A 193 5.10 10.27 -3.80
CA ALA A 193 3.95 10.45 -4.68
C ALA A 193 3.18 11.72 -4.34
N ASP A 194 3.10 12.68 -5.27
CA ASP A 194 2.43 13.98 -5.08
C ASP A 194 0.95 13.90 -4.65
N SER A 195 0.28 12.78 -4.92
CA SER A 195 -1.10 12.53 -4.48
C SER A 195 -1.53 11.09 -4.71
N GLY A 196 -2.71 10.75 -4.17
CA GLY A 196 -3.44 9.53 -4.54
C GLY A 196 -3.35 8.42 -3.50
N VAL A 197 -2.61 8.66 -2.42
CA VAL A 197 -2.43 7.71 -1.33
C VAL A 197 -3.55 7.90 -0.32
N THR A 198 -4.20 6.79 0.05
CA THR A 198 -5.24 6.78 1.08
C THR A 198 -4.78 5.97 2.27
N TYR A 199 -4.80 6.59 3.44
CA TYR A 199 -4.37 5.99 4.70
C TYR A 199 -5.62 5.70 5.53
N ILE A 200 -5.85 4.45 5.91
CA ILE A 200 -6.99 4.03 6.74
C ILE A 200 -6.43 3.40 8.02
N LEU A 201 -6.48 4.15 9.11
CA LEU A 201 -5.93 3.74 10.40
C LEU A 201 -7.03 3.14 11.26
N PHE A 202 -6.85 1.89 11.67
CA PHE A 202 -7.85 1.16 12.43
C PHE A 202 -7.74 1.51 13.92
N LYS A 203 -8.82 2.03 14.48
CA LYS A 203 -8.88 2.48 15.88
C LYS A 203 -8.69 1.32 16.84
N ASN A 204 -8.00 1.59 17.94
CA ASN A 204 -7.76 0.68 19.06
C ASN A 204 -7.05 -0.64 18.67
N SER A 205 -6.37 -0.66 17.52
CA SER A 205 -5.54 -1.78 17.08
C SER A 205 -4.09 -1.63 17.54
N GLN A 206 -3.37 -2.73 17.68
CA GLN A 206 -1.93 -2.72 17.94
C GLN A 206 -1.30 -4.05 17.53
N VAL A 207 -0.22 -3.97 16.75
CA VAL A 207 0.68 -5.07 16.44
C VAL A 207 1.68 -5.22 17.58
N SER A 208 1.96 -6.46 17.97
CA SER A 208 3.01 -6.78 18.95
C SER A 208 3.70 -8.09 18.55
N PRO A 209 5.03 -8.09 18.33
CA PRO A 209 5.92 -6.92 18.36
C PRO A 209 5.70 -5.99 17.15
N ILE A 210 5.95 -4.68 17.28
CA ILE A 210 5.64 -3.68 16.24
C ILE A 210 6.36 -3.95 14.92
N GLU A 211 7.57 -4.52 14.98
CA GLU A 211 8.41 -4.89 13.85
C GLU A 211 7.94 -6.15 13.10
N SER A 212 6.85 -6.79 13.52
CA SER A 212 6.32 -7.95 12.83
C SER A 212 5.37 -7.55 11.69
N HIS A 213 5.92 -7.40 10.48
CA HIS A 213 5.12 -7.15 9.28
C HIS A 213 4.04 -8.23 9.07
N SER A 214 4.37 -9.51 9.27
CA SER A 214 3.40 -10.61 9.16
C SER A 214 2.21 -10.48 10.13
N ALA A 215 2.44 -9.92 11.32
CA ALA A 215 1.38 -9.65 12.29
C ALA A 215 0.55 -8.43 11.88
N ALA A 216 1.19 -7.39 11.30
CA ALA A 216 0.50 -6.25 10.70
C ALA A 216 -0.43 -6.69 9.56
N VAL A 217 0.04 -7.55 8.66
CA VAL A 217 -0.78 -8.13 7.57
C VAL A 217 -1.95 -8.94 8.11
N SER A 218 -1.70 -9.85 9.06
CA SER A 218 -2.73 -10.73 9.61
C SER A 218 -3.83 -9.94 10.34
N LEU A 219 -3.43 -8.98 11.18
CA LEU A 219 -4.36 -8.13 11.92
C LEU A 219 -5.05 -7.14 10.99
N GLY A 220 -4.32 -6.54 10.05
CA GLY A 220 -4.83 -5.60 9.06
C GLY A 220 -5.89 -6.20 8.16
N ASP A 221 -5.69 -7.42 7.65
CA ASP A 221 -6.69 -8.12 6.83
C ASP A 221 -7.97 -8.43 7.64
N SER A 222 -7.82 -8.79 8.92
CA SER A 222 -8.97 -8.95 9.82
C SER A 222 -9.74 -7.63 10.03
N LEU A 223 -9.03 -6.56 10.35
CA LEU A 223 -9.61 -5.24 10.60
C LEU A 223 -10.22 -4.61 9.34
N ALA A 224 -9.60 -4.80 8.18
CA ALA A 224 -10.14 -4.36 6.90
C ALA A 224 -11.47 -5.06 6.59
N ARG A 225 -11.57 -6.38 6.81
CA ARG A 225 -12.84 -7.11 6.64
C ARG A 225 -13.93 -6.58 7.58
N GLN A 226 -13.60 -6.34 8.85
CA GLN A 226 -14.54 -5.74 9.81
C GLN A 226 -14.94 -4.32 9.40
N PHE A 227 -13.99 -3.52 8.92
CA PHE A 227 -14.23 -2.17 8.44
C PHE A 227 -15.22 -2.14 7.27
N LEU A 228 -15.08 -3.08 6.31
CA LEU A 228 -16.03 -3.23 5.21
C LEU A 228 -17.42 -3.67 5.65
N ALA A 229 -17.52 -4.50 6.69
CA ALA A 229 -18.80 -4.96 7.22
C ALA A 229 -19.55 -3.88 8.02
N ASN A 230 -18.82 -2.93 8.62
CA ASN A 230 -19.36 -1.91 9.53
C ASN A 230 -19.61 -0.54 8.89
N ASN A 231 -19.31 -0.39 7.59
CA ASN A 231 -19.43 0.85 6.82
C ASN A 231 -19.98 0.55 5.43
#